data_AF-A0AA39HMU3-F1
#
_entry.id   AF-A0AA39HMU3-F1
#
_cell.length_a   1.000
_cell.length_b   1.000
_cell.length_c   1.000
_cell.angle_alpha   90.00
_cell.angle_beta   90.00
_cell.angle_gamma   90.00
#
_symmetry.space_group_name_H-M   'P 1'
#
loop_
_entity.id
_entity.type
_entity.pdbx_description
1 polymer ?
#
loop_
_entity_poly.entity_id
_entity_poly.type
_entity_poly.pdbx_seq_one_letter_code
_entity_poly.pdbx_strand_id
1 'polypeptide(L)'
;MDCTASTSPSTFSFIDSDFKDEPDNTLKCPICLEEFDVPKFLSCCGRSICRTCEQNVNNSRQSYDRRCPICNTRGGLTNRSLPVNVDLKNANDLLKSEKDAINESLKNTKPKLICEQCDQDMYVDTVYCCVRCDPKKKICSHCVIKDHKLHEIEDITYVPKEEREELVTDITKKVGNIENLTFDSDDFKKCLELTSANYRKAKDILKEVVIDDYQTRDDIERKLSKAKKIIIRVKKDYVNILKLKESIATLERELEVDVSERI
;
A
#
# COMPACT_ATOMS: atom_id res chain seq x y z
N MET A 1 7.56 -57.68 -38.39
CA MET A 1 8.17 -57.19 -37.14
C MET A 1 8.61 -55.77 -37.41
N ASP A 2 7.95 -54.84 -36.72
CA ASP A 2 8.32 -53.45 -36.44
C ASP A 2 8.46 -52.47 -37.62
N CYS A 3 8.11 -51.20 -37.52
CA CYS A 3 7.13 -50.43 -36.75
C CYS A 3 7.10 -49.05 -37.44
N THR A 4 5.93 -48.43 -37.49
CA THR A 4 5.62 -47.18 -38.19
C THR A 4 6.27 -45.93 -37.59
N ALA A 5 6.64 -44.96 -38.44
CA ALA A 5 6.63 -43.54 -38.06
C ALA A 5 6.35 -42.66 -39.29
N SER A 6 5.08 -42.39 -39.53
CA SER A 6 4.59 -41.35 -40.43
C SER A 6 4.71 -40.01 -39.74
N THR A 7 5.43 -39.06 -40.33
CA THR A 7 5.39 -37.64 -39.96
C THR A 7 4.46 -36.93 -40.92
N SER A 8 3.35 -36.42 -40.38
CA SER A 8 2.49 -35.45 -41.05
C SER A 8 2.14 -34.32 -40.05
N PRO A 9 1.71 -33.15 -40.56
CA PRO A 9 1.99 -31.85 -39.98
C PRO A 9 0.88 -31.37 -39.05
N SER A 10 1.19 -30.49 -38.10
CA SER A 10 0.18 -29.77 -37.31
C SER A 10 0.61 -28.31 -37.09
N THR A 11 -0.06 -27.39 -37.80
CA THR A 11 -1.15 -26.52 -37.30
C THR A 11 -0.68 -25.37 -36.43
N PHE A 12 -0.66 -24.21 -37.06
CA PHE A 12 -0.97 -22.91 -36.49
C PHE A 12 -2.13 -22.98 -35.49
N SER A 13 -1.89 -22.55 -34.24
CA SER A 13 -2.93 -22.29 -33.25
C SER A 13 -2.59 -21.04 -32.43
N PHE A 14 -3.51 -20.09 -32.56
CA PHE A 14 -3.74 -18.88 -31.77
C PHE A 14 -4.04 -19.13 -30.27
N ILE A 15 -3.81 -18.08 -29.45
CA ILE A 15 -4.57 -17.61 -28.25
C ILE A 15 -4.11 -17.98 -26.81
N ASP A 16 -3.95 -16.90 -26.03
CA ASP A 16 -4.10 -16.64 -24.57
C ASP A 16 -3.22 -17.39 -23.55
N SER A 17 -2.78 -16.85 -22.40
CA SER A 17 -3.28 -15.78 -21.52
C SER A 17 -2.21 -15.53 -20.44
N ASP A 18 -1.86 -14.27 -20.18
CA ASP A 18 -1.18 -13.87 -18.94
C ASP A 18 -2.03 -12.78 -18.25
N PHE A 19 -3.19 -13.21 -17.72
CA PHE A 19 -3.96 -12.41 -16.77
C PHE A 19 -3.54 -12.87 -15.37
N LYS A 20 -2.76 -12.03 -14.68
CA LYS A 20 -2.36 -12.26 -13.29
C LYS A 20 -3.61 -12.26 -12.39
N ASP A 21 -3.98 -13.42 -11.87
CA ASP A 21 -4.96 -13.54 -10.79
C ASP A 21 -4.32 -13.13 -9.46
N GLU A 22 -4.57 -11.89 -9.04
CA GLU A 22 -4.46 -11.47 -7.64
C GLU A 22 -5.66 -12.08 -6.88
N PRO A 23 -5.47 -12.86 -5.80
CA PRO A 23 -6.56 -13.55 -5.09
C PRO A 23 -7.55 -12.60 -4.40
N ASP A 24 -7.20 -11.32 -4.30
CA ASP A 24 -7.94 -10.30 -3.54
C ASP A 24 -9.10 -9.66 -4.35
N ASN A 25 -9.19 -9.96 -5.65
CA ASN A 25 -10.27 -9.45 -6.52
C ASN A 25 -11.47 -10.40 -6.61
N THR A 26 -11.37 -11.63 -6.10
CA THR A 26 -12.40 -12.67 -6.20
C THR A 26 -13.64 -12.40 -5.32
N LEU A 27 -13.50 -11.53 -4.31
CA LEU A 27 -14.54 -11.22 -3.32
C LEU A 27 -15.15 -9.81 -3.49
N LYS A 28 -14.79 -9.12 -4.58
CA LYS A 28 -15.27 -7.78 -4.87
C LYS A 28 -16.23 -7.79 -6.04
N CYS A 29 -17.21 -6.89 -5.99
CA CYS A 29 -18.14 -6.72 -7.08
C CYS A 29 -17.44 -6.07 -8.28
N PRO A 30 -17.55 -6.64 -9.50
CA PRO A 30 -16.89 -6.08 -10.68
C PRO A 30 -17.51 -4.76 -11.18
N ILE A 31 -18.62 -4.32 -10.58
CA ILE A 31 -19.30 -3.07 -10.95
C ILE A 31 -18.88 -1.92 -10.04
N CYS A 32 -19.01 -2.10 -8.71
CA CYS A 32 -18.69 -1.05 -7.74
C CYS A 32 -17.31 -1.21 -7.09
N LEU A 33 -16.61 -2.32 -7.32
CA LEU A 33 -15.30 -2.67 -6.74
C LEU A 33 -15.28 -2.80 -5.20
N GLU A 34 -16.46 -2.79 -4.57
CA GLU A 34 -16.65 -3.02 -3.14
C GLU A 34 -16.84 -4.50 -2.82
N GLU A 35 -16.61 -4.89 -1.56
CA GLU A 35 -16.94 -6.23 -1.06
C GLU A 35 -18.44 -6.54 -1.28
N PHE A 36 -18.78 -7.79 -1.63
CA PHE A 36 -20.18 -8.14 -1.83
C PHE A 36 -20.98 -8.08 -0.51
N ASP A 37 -22.00 -7.22 -0.49
CA ASP A 37 -23.06 -7.25 0.54
C ASP A 37 -23.92 -8.52 0.40
N VAL A 38 -24.73 -8.57 -0.67
CA VAL A 38 -25.48 -9.77 -1.08
C VAL A 38 -25.07 -10.11 -2.51
N PRO A 39 -24.21 -11.12 -2.72
CA PRO A 39 -23.76 -11.50 -4.06
C PRO A 39 -24.89 -12.16 -4.84
N LYS A 40 -25.16 -11.64 -6.04
CA LYS A 40 -26.19 -12.08 -6.98
C LYS A 40 -25.54 -12.76 -8.17
N PHE A 41 -25.98 -13.97 -8.48
CA PHE A 41 -25.38 -14.84 -9.48
C PHE A 41 -25.93 -14.57 -10.88
N LEU A 42 -25.04 -14.29 -11.83
CA LEU A 42 -25.36 -14.13 -13.25
C LEU A 42 -25.20 -15.48 -13.95
N SER A 43 -26.33 -16.13 -14.26
CA SER A 43 -26.37 -17.45 -14.90
C SER A 43 -25.68 -17.52 -16.26
N CYS A 44 -25.56 -16.39 -16.96
CA CYS A 44 -24.95 -16.33 -18.30
C CYS A 44 -23.42 -16.44 -18.31
N CYS A 45 -22.73 -16.06 -17.24
CA CYS A 45 -21.26 -16.03 -17.20
C CYS A 45 -20.65 -16.53 -15.89
N GLY A 46 -21.47 -17.02 -14.95
CA GLY A 46 -21.01 -17.56 -13.67
C GLY A 46 -20.47 -16.53 -12.67
N ARG A 47 -20.49 -15.23 -13.03
CA ARG A 47 -19.97 -14.15 -12.17
C ARG A 47 -21.04 -13.62 -11.22
N SER A 48 -20.60 -12.93 -10.17
CA SER A 48 -21.50 -12.34 -9.18
C SER A 48 -21.45 -10.81 -9.19
N ILE A 49 -22.58 -10.16 -8.90
CA ILE A 49 -22.71 -8.71 -8.70
C ILE A 49 -23.39 -8.40 -7.37
N CYS A 50 -23.27 -7.18 -6.85
CA CYS A 50 -23.95 -6.80 -5.61
C CYS A 50 -25.46 -6.58 -5.83
N ARG A 51 -26.30 -6.80 -4.81
CA ARG A 51 -27.76 -6.49 -4.87
C ARG A 51 -28.04 -5.04 -5.31
N THR A 52 -27.28 -4.08 -4.81
CA THR A 52 -27.41 -2.67 -5.21
C THR A 52 -27.07 -2.47 -6.69
N CYS A 53 -26.08 -3.20 -7.18
CA CYS A 53 -25.62 -3.19 -8.56
C CYS A 53 -26.67 -3.81 -9.49
N GLU A 54 -27.31 -4.91 -9.07
CA GLU A 54 -28.46 -5.51 -9.76
C GLU A 54 -29.60 -4.49 -9.90
N GLN A 55 -29.98 -3.84 -8.80
CA GLN A 55 -31.05 -2.82 -8.80
C GLN A 55 -30.71 -1.65 -9.73
N ASN A 56 -29.48 -1.14 -9.66
CA ASN A 56 -29.03 -0.02 -10.49
C ASN A 56 -29.04 -0.39 -11.98
N VAL A 57 -28.57 -1.59 -12.34
CA VAL A 57 -28.55 -2.05 -13.72
C VAL A 57 -29.98 -2.28 -14.25
N ASN A 58 -30.89 -2.79 -13.42
CA ASN A 58 -32.30 -2.97 -13.78
C ASN A 58 -33.05 -1.64 -13.91
N ASN A 59 -32.77 -0.65 -13.06
CA ASN A 59 -33.44 0.65 -13.07
C ASN A 59 -32.94 1.57 -14.20
N SER A 60 -31.67 1.45 -14.59
CA SER A 60 -31.03 2.37 -15.55
C SER A 60 -31.28 1.98 -17.01
N ARG A 61 -31.78 0.77 -17.30
CA ARG A 61 -31.90 0.26 -18.67
C ARG A 61 -33.37 0.19 -19.11
N GLN A 62 -33.67 0.83 -20.25
CA GLN A 62 -34.95 0.68 -20.94
C GLN A 62 -35.18 -0.82 -21.24
N SER A 63 -36.42 -1.28 -21.07
CA SER A 63 -36.86 -2.70 -20.97
C SER A 63 -36.37 -3.69 -22.04
N TYR A 64 -35.71 -3.22 -23.10
CA TYR A 64 -35.27 -3.98 -24.28
C TYR A 64 -33.77 -4.35 -24.30
N ASP A 65 -32.88 -3.76 -23.49
CA ASP A 65 -31.44 -4.10 -23.53
C ASP A 65 -30.95 -4.86 -22.27
N ARG A 66 -31.40 -6.11 -22.16
CA ARG A 66 -31.10 -7.03 -21.04
C ARG A 66 -29.79 -7.80 -21.21
N ARG A 67 -28.72 -7.07 -21.53
CA ARG A 67 -27.40 -7.67 -21.65
C ARG A 67 -26.70 -7.74 -20.31
N CYS A 68 -25.98 -8.82 -20.06
CA CYS A 68 -25.12 -8.94 -18.90
C CYS A 68 -24.12 -7.78 -18.85
N PRO A 69 -23.96 -7.09 -17.70
CA PRO A 69 -23.00 -5.98 -17.57
C PRO A 69 -21.54 -6.44 -17.64
N ILE A 70 -21.27 -7.74 -17.55
CA ILE A 70 -19.91 -8.29 -17.54
C ILE A 70 -19.53 -8.91 -18.88
N CYS A 71 -20.37 -9.79 -19.43
CA CYS A 71 -20.06 -10.54 -20.66
C CYS A 71 -20.88 -10.11 -21.88
N ASN A 72 -21.77 -9.11 -21.73
CA ASN A 72 -22.64 -8.58 -22.78
C ASN A 72 -23.62 -9.58 -23.44
N THR A 73 -23.77 -10.79 -22.88
CA THR A 73 -24.69 -11.82 -23.38
C THR A 73 -26.14 -11.35 -23.29
N ARG A 74 -26.90 -11.46 -24.40
CA ARG A 74 -28.33 -11.13 -24.46
C ARG A 74 -29.15 -12.07 -23.58
N GLY A 75 -30.08 -11.52 -22.80
CA GLY A 75 -30.91 -12.30 -21.89
C GLY A 75 -30.21 -12.70 -20.59
N GLY A 76 -29.00 -12.18 -20.34
CA GLY A 76 -28.26 -12.43 -19.10
C GLY A 76 -28.89 -11.79 -17.86
N LEU A 77 -29.85 -10.89 -18.03
CA LEU A 77 -30.66 -10.28 -16.97
C LEU A 77 -32.14 -10.61 -17.18
N THR A 78 -32.81 -10.99 -16.10
CA THR A 78 -34.25 -11.28 -16.13
C THR A 78 -35.03 -10.20 -15.36
N ASN A 79 -36.35 -10.10 -15.60
CA ASN A 79 -37.23 -9.25 -14.79
C ASN A 79 -37.39 -9.73 -13.35
N ARG A 80 -36.90 -10.94 -13.04
CA ARG A 80 -36.89 -11.49 -11.69
C ARG A 80 -35.56 -11.18 -11.04
N SER A 81 -35.56 -11.09 -9.72
CA SER A 81 -34.30 -10.93 -9.00
C SER A 81 -33.41 -12.15 -9.25
N LEU A 82 -32.13 -11.88 -9.48
CA LEU A 82 -31.10 -12.89 -9.66
C LEU A 82 -30.98 -13.74 -8.38
N PRO A 83 -30.67 -15.05 -8.54
CA PRO A 83 -30.42 -15.92 -7.40
C PRO A 83 -29.22 -15.41 -6.59
N VAL A 84 -29.25 -15.62 -5.28
CA VAL A 84 -28.13 -15.28 -4.41
C VAL A 84 -27.06 -16.36 -4.56
N ASN A 85 -25.81 -15.95 -4.71
CA ASN A 85 -24.67 -16.86 -4.64
C ASN A 85 -24.37 -17.18 -3.17
N VAL A 86 -24.97 -18.25 -2.66
CA VAL A 86 -24.88 -18.62 -1.23
C VAL A 86 -23.45 -18.99 -0.85
N ASP A 87 -22.70 -19.65 -1.73
CA ASP A 87 -21.32 -20.04 -1.46
C ASP A 87 -20.40 -18.82 -1.29
N LEU A 88 -20.52 -17.84 -2.20
CA LEU A 88 -19.77 -16.61 -2.12
C LEU A 88 -20.18 -15.76 -0.91
N LYS A 89 -21.47 -15.78 -0.54
CA LYS A 89 -21.94 -15.13 0.68
C LYS A 89 -21.32 -15.77 1.92
N ASN A 90 -21.36 -17.10 2.03
CA ASN A 90 -20.79 -17.83 3.16
C ASN A 90 -19.28 -17.62 3.27
N ALA A 91 -18.55 -17.59 2.14
CA ALA A 91 -17.12 -17.29 2.12
C ALA A 91 -16.81 -15.88 2.64
N ASN A 92 -17.61 -14.87 2.24
CA ASN A 92 -17.48 -13.51 2.76
C ASN A 92 -17.79 -13.42 4.26
N ASP A 93 -18.82 -14.12 4.72
CA ASP A 93 -19.22 -14.12 6.13
C ASP A 93 -18.14 -14.78 7.01
N LEU A 94 -17.52 -15.88 6.55
CA LEU A 94 -16.40 -16.51 7.23
C LEU A 94 -15.20 -15.57 7.35
N LEU A 95 -14.79 -14.93 6.25
CA LEU A 95 -13.66 -14.01 6.25
C LEU A 95 -13.92 -12.76 7.10
N LYS A 96 -15.15 -12.25 7.13
CA LYS A 96 -15.55 -11.17 8.05
C LYS A 96 -15.43 -11.63 9.50
N SER A 97 -15.92 -12.83 9.82
CA SER A 97 -15.84 -13.38 11.17
C SER A 97 -14.40 -13.61 11.65
N GLU A 98 -13.50 -14.06 10.76
CA GLU A 98 -12.07 -14.22 11.07
C GLU A 98 -11.40 -12.86 11.29
N LYS A 99 -11.67 -11.87 10.41
CA LYS A 99 -11.20 -10.49 10.58
C LYS A 99 -11.68 -9.91 11.91
N ASP A 100 -12.94 -10.10 12.27
CA ASP A 100 -13.53 -9.60 13.52
C ASP A 100 -12.93 -10.30 14.75
N ALA A 101 -12.70 -11.62 14.70
CA ALA A 101 -12.08 -12.37 15.78
C ALA A 101 -10.60 -11.98 16.00
N ILE A 102 -9.85 -11.74 14.91
CA ILE A 102 -8.48 -11.23 14.96
C ILE A 102 -8.47 -9.82 15.55
N ASN A 103 -9.38 -8.94 15.12
CA ASN A 103 -9.52 -7.59 15.65
C ASN A 103 -9.88 -7.58 17.14
N GLU A 104 -10.78 -8.46 17.61
CA GLU A 104 -11.10 -8.61 19.04
C GLU A 104 -9.92 -9.16 19.86
N SER A 105 -9.14 -10.08 19.29
CA SER A 105 -7.94 -10.63 19.95
C SER A 105 -6.81 -9.58 20.06
N LEU A 106 -6.68 -8.71 19.05
CA LEU A 106 -5.73 -7.59 19.04
C LEU A 106 -6.15 -6.46 19.99
N LYS A 107 -7.45 -6.19 20.16
CA LYS A 107 -7.94 -5.19 21.11
C LYS A 107 -7.59 -5.51 22.56
N ASN A 108 -7.43 -6.78 22.91
CA ASN A 108 -7.17 -7.23 24.28
C ASN A 108 -5.68 -7.49 24.60
N THR A 109 -4.80 -7.44 23.61
CA THR A 109 -3.35 -7.63 23.83
C THR A 109 -2.63 -6.30 23.70
N LYS A 110 -2.40 -5.64 24.85
CA LYS A 110 -1.51 -4.47 24.92
C LYS A 110 -0.13 -4.88 24.37
N PRO A 111 0.46 -4.08 23.48
CA PRO A 111 1.76 -4.39 22.92
C PRO A 111 2.83 -4.42 24.01
N LYS A 112 3.85 -5.25 23.75
CA LYS A 112 4.99 -5.44 24.65
C LYS A 112 6.22 -4.73 24.11
N LEU A 113 7.03 -4.24 25.04
CA LEU A 113 8.35 -3.68 24.81
C LEU A 113 9.39 -4.49 25.59
N ILE A 114 10.65 -4.38 25.20
CA ILE A 114 11.77 -5.04 25.87
C ILE A 114 12.46 -4.03 26.78
N CYS A 115 12.78 -4.44 28.01
CA CYS A 115 13.58 -3.66 28.94
C CYS A 115 15.00 -3.50 28.45
N GLU A 116 15.45 -2.27 28.25
CA GLU A 116 16.82 -1.97 27.81
C GLU A 116 17.87 -2.20 28.91
N GLN A 117 17.47 -2.69 30.08
CA GLN A 117 18.36 -3.03 31.19
C GLN A 117 18.43 -4.52 31.52
N CYS A 118 17.33 -5.26 31.37
CA CYS A 118 17.26 -6.67 31.74
C CYS A 118 16.70 -7.59 30.65
N ASP A 119 16.44 -7.04 29.46
CA ASP A 119 15.92 -7.73 28.28
C ASP A 119 14.62 -8.51 28.50
N GLN A 120 13.86 -8.15 29.53
CA GLN A 120 12.54 -8.74 29.82
C GLN A 120 11.41 -7.99 29.13
N ASP A 121 10.38 -8.72 28.74
CA ASP A 121 9.12 -8.17 28.27
C ASP A 121 8.46 -7.29 29.34
N MET A 122 7.95 -6.14 28.92
CA MET A 122 7.08 -5.29 29.71
C MET A 122 5.94 -4.73 28.86
N TYR A 123 4.84 -4.36 29.49
CA TYR A 123 3.75 -3.69 28.78
C TYR A 123 4.07 -2.21 28.58
N VAL A 124 3.61 -1.65 27.46
CA VAL A 124 3.79 -0.25 27.07
C VAL A 124 3.34 0.79 28.12
N ASP A 125 2.38 0.45 28.97
CA ASP A 125 1.87 1.27 30.08
C ASP A 125 2.65 1.11 31.39
N THR A 126 3.67 0.25 31.39
CA THR A 126 4.55 -0.03 32.53
C THR A 126 6.02 0.28 32.22
N VAL A 127 6.24 1.24 31.33
CA VAL A 127 7.57 1.68 30.90
C VAL A 127 7.93 2.98 31.59
N TYR A 128 9.13 3.00 32.17
CA TYR A 128 9.67 4.15 32.90
C TYR A 128 11.01 4.56 32.31
N CYS A 129 11.46 5.76 32.63
CA CYS A 129 12.84 6.17 32.47
C CYS A 129 13.39 6.76 33.77
N CYS A 130 14.72 6.79 33.88
CA CYS A 130 15.41 7.33 35.04
C CYS A 130 16.09 8.64 34.66
N VAL A 131 15.56 9.76 35.14
CA VAL A 131 16.02 11.12 34.82
C VAL A 131 17.52 11.31 35.09
N ARG A 132 18.02 10.67 36.16
CA ARG A 132 19.43 10.77 36.58
C ARG A 132 20.42 9.92 35.78
N CYS A 133 19.97 8.82 35.19
CA CYS A 133 20.86 7.87 34.52
C CYS A 133 20.84 8.11 33.02
N ASP A 134 19.67 7.87 32.43
CA ASP A 134 19.41 8.12 31.02
C ASP A 134 17.88 8.31 30.87
N PRO A 135 17.42 9.55 30.60
CA PRO A 135 16.00 9.85 30.45
C PRO A 135 15.39 9.22 29.18
N LYS A 136 16.20 8.67 28.28
CA LYS A 136 15.73 8.01 27.04
C LYS A 136 15.62 6.50 27.19
N LYS A 137 16.28 5.93 28.20
CA LYS A 137 16.35 4.48 28.39
C LYS A 137 15.05 3.95 28.96
N LYS A 138 14.45 2.98 28.26
CA LYS A 138 13.17 2.36 28.64
C LYS A 138 13.41 1.19 29.60
N ILE A 139 12.96 1.33 30.85
CA ILE A 139 13.16 0.36 31.92
C ILE A 139 11.83 -0.12 32.53
N CYS A 140 11.81 -1.37 32.99
CA CYS A 140 10.64 -1.97 33.64
C CYS A 140 10.60 -1.64 35.14
N SER A 141 9.43 -1.84 35.78
CA SER A 141 9.24 -1.63 37.22
C SER A 141 10.22 -2.40 38.10
N HIS A 142 10.67 -3.58 37.67
CA HIS A 142 11.64 -4.36 38.44
C HIS A 142 13.01 -3.65 38.52
N CYS A 143 13.50 -3.14 37.38
CA CYS A 143 14.74 -2.36 37.35
C CYS A 143 14.62 -1.08 38.16
N VAL A 144 13.45 -0.40 38.09
CA VAL A 144 13.16 0.77 38.92
C VAL A 144 13.36 0.48 40.40
N ILE A 145 12.77 -0.61 40.91
CA ILE A 145 12.83 -0.98 42.34
C ILE A 145 14.23 -1.45 42.76
N LYS A 146 14.92 -2.20 41.89
CA LYS A 146 16.18 -2.86 42.22
C LYS A 146 17.39 -1.92 42.10
N ASP A 147 17.51 -1.26 40.96
CA ASP A 147 18.72 -0.54 40.56
C ASP A 147 18.54 0.99 40.60
N HIS A 148 17.30 1.49 40.55
CA HIS A 148 17.00 2.93 40.50
C HIS A 148 16.16 3.43 41.70
N LYS A 149 16.22 2.73 42.84
CA LYS A 149 15.38 3.00 44.03
C LYS A 149 15.48 4.42 44.59
N LEU A 150 16.63 5.08 44.43
CA LEU A 150 16.91 6.44 44.92
C LEU A 150 17.04 7.46 43.79
N HIS A 151 16.68 7.07 42.56
CA HIS A 151 16.68 7.96 41.42
C HIS A 151 15.28 8.50 41.18
N GLU A 152 15.24 9.64 40.50
CA GLU A 152 13.99 10.22 40.01
C GLU A 152 13.54 9.43 38.77
N ILE A 153 12.31 8.95 38.83
CA ILE A 153 11.70 8.08 37.81
C ILE A 153 10.53 8.83 37.21
N GLU A 154 10.45 8.81 35.89
CA GLU A 154 9.36 9.38 35.12
C GLU A 154 8.71 8.31 34.24
N ASP A 155 7.43 8.49 33.96
CA ASP A 155 6.69 7.65 33.03
C ASP A 155 7.01 8.07 31.59
N ILE A 156 7.13 7.09 30.69
CA ILE A 156 7.28 7.41 29.27
C ILE A 156 5.96 7.96 28.73
N THR A 157 5.99 9.19 28.24
CA THR A 157 4.85 9.82 27.57
C THR A 157 4.92 9.56 26.06
N TYR A 158 3.87 8.96 25.51
CA TYR A 158 3.69 8.77 24.08
C TYR A 158 2.90 9.93 23.48
N VAL A 159 3.25 10.29 22.24
CA VAL A 159 2.59 11.41 21.55
C VAL A 159 1.23 10.95 21.01
N PRO A 160 0.13 11.66 21.31
CA PRO A 160 -1.21 11.33 20.78
C PRO A 160 -1.26 11.36 19.26
N LYS A 161 -2.13 10.52 18.67
CA LYS A 161 -2.24 10.35 17.23
C LYS A 161 -2.46 11.66 16.48
N GLU A 162 -3.31 12.54 17.00
CA GLU A 162 -3.64 13.82 16.38
C GLU A 162 -2.40 14.71 16.22
N GLU A 163 -1.54 14.75 17.24
CA GLU A 163 -0.28 15.50 17.21
C GLU A 163 0.71 14.86 16.22
N ARG A 164 0.78 13.52 16.15
CA ARG A 164 1.64 12.83 15.17
C ARG A 164 1.23 13.15 13.73
N GLU A 165 -0.07 13.15 13.45
CA GLU A 165 -0.63 13.51 12.14
C GLU A 165 -0.35 14.97 11.76
N GLU A 166 -0.45 15.89 12.72
CA GLU A 166 -0.11 17.30 12.52
C GLU A 166 1.38 17.46 12.16
N LEU A 167 2.29 16.84 12.92
CA LEU A 167 3.73 16.90 12.67
C LEU A 167 4.12 16.35 11.29
N VAL A 168 3.51 15.23 10.87
CA VAL A 168 3.74 14.63 9.54
C VAL A 168 3.19 15.53 8.44
N THR A 169 2.03 16.15 8.66
CA THR A 169 1.40 17.06 7.70
C THR A 169 2.24 18.31 7.50
N ASP A 170 2.76 18.91 8.58
CA ASP A 170 3.64 20.08 8.52
C ASP A 170 4.90 19.81 7.70
N ILE A 171 5.53 18.64 7.87
CA ILE A 171 6.69 18.24 7.05
C ILE A 171 6.30 18.04 5.60
N THR A 172 5.18 17.38 5.32
CA THR A 172 4.73 17.14 3.95
C THR A 172 4.47 18.47 3.23
N LYS A 173 3.88 19.45 3.93
CA LYS A 173 3.68 20.82 3.43
C LYS A 173 5.00 21.56 3.21
N LYS A 174 5.86 21.63 4.22
CA LYS A 174 7.15 22.35 4.17
C LYS A 174 8.10 21.80 3.13
N VAL A 175 8.09 20.48 2.94
CA VAL A 175 8.98 19.83 1.99
C VAL A 175 8.31 19.63 0.63
N GLY A 176 7.05 20.00 0.39
CA GLY A 176 6.42 20.14 -0.92
C GLY A 176 6.27 18.83 -1.74
N ASN A 177 5.19 18.74 -2.53
CA ASN A 177 4.87 17.55 -3.33
C ASN A 177 5.87 17.35 -4.48
N ILE A 178 6.66 16.28 -4.40
CA ILE A 178 7.53 15.76 -5.48
C ILE A 178 6.68 15.02 -6.54
N GLU A 179 5.37 14.86 -6.34
CA GLU A 179 4.51 14.04 -7.19
C GLU A 179 4.29 14.61 -8.61
N ASN A 180 4.51 15.90 -8.82
CA ASN A 180 4.29 16.56 -10.12
C ASN A 180 5.48 16.47 -11.08
N LEU A 181 6.45 15.64 -10.74
CA LEU A 181 7.73 15.54 -11.42
C LEU A 181 7.71 14.32 -12.35
N THR A 182 6.94 14.44 -13.44
CA THR A 182 6.83 13.41 -14.50
C THR A 182 7.90 13.61 -15.57
N PHE A 183 8.41 12.50 -16.12
CA PHE A 183 9.38 12.51 -17.21
C PHE A 183 9.02 11.44 -18.25
N ASP A 184 8.97 11.86 -19.52
CA ASP A 184 8.80 11.00 -20.70
C ASP A 184 10.13 10.71 -21.41
N SER A 185 11.22 10.38 -20.70
CA SER A 185 12.49 10.04 -21.35
C SER A 185 13.13 8.79 -20.74
N ASP A 186 13.41 7.82 -21.60
CA ASP A 186 14.05 6.54 -21.26
C ASP A 186 15.51 6.76 -20.78
N ASP A 187 16.16 7.85 -21.19
CA ASP A 187 17.60 8.13 -21.00
C ASP A 187 18.00 8.26 -19.53
N PHE A 188 17.04 8.61 -18.65
CA PHE A 188 17.28 8.78 -17.22
C PHE A 188 16.41 7.87 -16.34
N LYS A 189 15.76 6.86 -16.93
CA LYS A 189 14.83 5.96 -16.24
C LYS A 189 15.41 5.38 -14.95
N LYS A 190 16.67 4.94 -14.97
CA LYS A 190 17.31 4.35 -13.80
C LYS A 190 17.55 5.33 -12.65
N CYS A 191 17.96 6.56 -12.97
CA CYS A 191 18.14 7.62 -11.97
C CYS A 191 16.80 7.98 -11.32
N LEU A 192 15.73 8.01 -12.11
CA LEU A 192 14.38 8.28 -11.64
C LEU A 192 13.81 7.16 -10.77
N GLU A 193 14.04 5.89 -11.13
CA GLU A 193 13.67 4.74 -10.30
C GLU A 193 14.30 4.81 -8.91
N LEU A 194 15.62 5.08 -8.84
CA LEU A 194 16.36 5.20 -7.59
C LEU A 194 15.86 6.38 -6.74
N THR A 195 15.63 7.53 -7.38
CA THR A 195 15.12 8.74 -6.72
C THR A 195 13.72 8.50 -6.17
N SER A 196 12.85 7.85 -6.94
CA SER A 196 11.49 7.46 -6.54
C SER A 196 11.48 6.43 -5.42
N ALA A 197 12.41 5.46 -5.44
CA ALA A 197 12.57 4.50 -4.35
C ALA A 197 12.98 5.19 -3.03
N ASN A 198 13.90 6.16 -3.09
CA ASN A 198 14.27 6.94 -1.91
C ASN A 198 13.11 7.81 -1.39
N TYR A 199 12.32 8.38 -2.30
CA TYR A 199 11.12 9.12 -1.90
C TYR A 199 10.08 8.22 -1.22
N ARG A 200 9.85 7.00 -1.74
CA ARG A 200 8.99 5.99 -1.09
C ARG A 200 9.48 5.67 0.33
N LYS A 201 10.78 5.43 0.52
CA LYS A 201 11.35 5.21 1.86
C LYS A 201 11.04 6.37 2.82
N ALA A 202 11.10 7.62 2.36
CA ALA A 202 10.73 8.75 3.20
C ALA A 202 9.24 8.77 3.55
N LYS A 203 8.36 8.47 2.58
CA LYS A 203 6.92 8.33 2.82
C LYS A 203 6.60 7.21 3.80
N ASP A 204 7.29 6.08 3.70
CA ASP A 204 7.07 4.95 4.60
C ASP A 204 7.44 5.30 6.04
N ILE A 205 8.55 6.03 6.25
CA ILE A 205 8.92 6.57 7.57
C ILE A 205 7.82 7.51 8.11
N LEU A 206 7.27 8.39 7.26
CA LEU A 206 6.20 9.30 7.68
C LEU A 206 4.91 8.55 8.04
N LYS A 207 4.55 7.49 7.29
CA LYS A 207 3.42 6.62 7.61
C LYS A 207 3.62 5.88 8.93
N GLU A 208 4.82 5.36 9.16
CA GLU A 208 5.19 4.68 10.40
C GLU A 208 5.01 5.58 11.62
N VAL A 209 5.33 6.87 11.52
CA VAL A 209 5.08 7.87 12.58
C VAL A 209 3.60 7.97 12.94
N VAL A 210 2.69 7.86 11.96
CA VAL A 210 1.24 7.93 12.22
C VAL A 210 0.70 6.62 12.80
N ILE A 211 1.15 5.49 12.29
CA ILE A 211 0.58 4.16 12.60
C ILE A 211 1.01 3.64 13.97
N ASP A 212 2.26 3.89 14.39
CA ASP A 212 2.79 3.37 15.65
C ASP A 212 2.43 4.31 16.82
N ASP A 213 1.57 3.83 17.72
CA ASP A 213 1.03 4.57 18.87
C ASP A 213 2.04 4.77 20.01
N TYR A 214 3.17 4.06 20.01
CA TYR A 214 4.08 3.98 21.15
C TYR A 214 5.40 4.71 20.89
N GLN A 215 5.29 5.92 20.35
CA GLN A 215 6.42 6.76 20.01
C GLN A 215 6.50 7.98 20.93
N THR A 216 7.69 8.21 21.49
CA THR A 216 8.00 9.44 22.21
C THR A 216 8.22 10.60 21.24
N ARG A 217 8.16 11.84 21.75
CA ARG A 217 8.46 13.02 20.91
C ARG A 217 9.86 12.95 20.29
N ASP A 218 10.85 12.48 21.05
CA ASP A 218 12.22 12.26 20.57
C ASP A 218 12.29 11.21 19.43
N ASP A 219 11.54 10.12 19.54
CA ASP A 219 11.47 9.08 18.51
C ASP A 219 10.89 9.64 17.21
N ILE A 220 9.81 10.41 17.33
CA ILE A 220 9.14 11.09 16.22
C ILE A 220 10.10 12.09 15.58
N GLU A 221 10.69 13.00 16.35
CA GLU A 221 11.63 14.00 15.83
C GLU A 221 12.80 13.36 15.07
N ARG A 222 13.33 12.24 15.57
CA ARG A 222 14.39 11.49 14.89
C ARG A 222 13.92 10.91 13.55
N LYS A 223 12.75 10.26 13.52
CA LYS A 223 12.15 9.71 12.29
C LYS A 223 11.84 10.83 11.28
N LEU A 224 11.23 11.92 11.74
CA LEU A 224 10.88 13.08 10.95
C LEU A 224 12.12 13.79 10.37
N SER A 225 13.18 13.96 11.18
CA SER A 225 14.46 14.52 10.71
C SER A 225 15.10 13.64 9.63
N LYS A 226 15.05 12.31 9.80
CA LYS A 226 15.53 11.35 8.79
C LYS A 226 14.72 11.45 7.49
N ALA A 227 13.39 11.44 7.56
CA ALA A 227 12.52 11.58 6.40
C ALA A 227 12.79 12.91 5.67
N LYS A 228 12.85 14.02 6.41
CA LYS A 228 13.15 15.35 5.86
C LYS A 228 14.49 15.38 5.10
N LYS A 229 15.55 14.81 5.66
CA LYS A 229 16.86 14.71 4.99
C LYS A 229 16.78 13.93 3.68
N ILE A 230 16.05 12.82 3.65
CA ILE A 230 15.86 12.02 2.43
C ILE A 230 15.12 12.84 1.37
N ILE A 231 14.01 13.49 1.72
CA ILE A 231 13.21 14.26 0.77
C ILE A 231 14.01 15.45 0.19
N ILE A 232 14.75 16.18 1.03
CA ILE A 232 15.64 17.26 0.56
C ILE A 232 16.66 16.74 -0.45
N ARG A 233 17.25 15.57 -0.18
CA ARG A 233 18.22 14.95 -1.10
C ARG A 233 17.56 14.53 -2.41
N VAL A 234 16.40 13.87 -2.35
CA VAL A 234 15.59 13.49 -3.53
C VAL A 234 15.30 14.70 -4.42
N LYS A 235 14.91 15.84 -3.83
CA LYS A 235 14.69 17.08 -4.60
C LYS A 235 15.95 17.55 -5.31
N LYS A 236 17.07 17.57 -4.60
CA LYS A 236 18.36 17.98 -5.18
C LYS A 236 18.75 17.06 -6.33
N ASP A 237 18.62 15.75 -6.14
CA ASP A 237 18.93 14.75 -7.16
C ASP A 237 18.05 14.96 -8.39
N TYR A 238 16.76 15.23 -8.20
CA TYR A 238 15.85 15.52 -9.31
C TYR A 238 16.25 16.77 -10.11
N VAL A 239 16.57 17.87 -9.43
CA VAL A 239 17.06 19.10 -10.08
C VAL A 239 18.37 18.86 -10.84
N ASN A 240 19.27 18.02 -10.30
CA ASN A 240 20.51 17.68 -10.98
C ASN A 240 20.27 16.84 -12.23
N ILE A 241 19.35 15.87 -12.17
CA ILE A 241 18.95 15.06 -13.33
C ILE A 241 18.39 15.95 -14.44
N LEU A 242 17.53 16.92 -14.10
CA LEU A 242 17.00 17.90 -15.06
C LEU A 242 18.12 18.68 -15.77
N LYS A 243 19.08 19.22 -15.00
CA LYS A 243 20.20 19.98 -15.56
C LYS A 243 21.09 19.15 -16.47
N LEU A 244 21.34 17.89 -16.10
CA LEU A 244 22.11 16.96 -16.93
C LEU A 244 21.38 16.69 -18.24
N LYS A 245 20.07 16.47 -18.20
CA LYS A 245 19.25 16.29 -19.39
C LYS A 245 19.34 17.49 -20.35
N GLU A 246 19.21 18.71 -19.82
CA GLU A 246 19.35 19.94 -20.62
C GLU A 246 20.76 20.09 -21.23
N SER A 247 21.79 19.71 -20.48
CA SER A 247 23.18 19.76 -20.93
C SER A 247 23.43 18.76 -22.07
N ILE A 248 22.95 17.52 -21.93
CA ILE A 248 23.06 16.49 -22.98
C ILE A 248 22.33 16.93 -24.24
N ALA A 249 21.07 17.39 -24.12
CA ALA A 249 20.30 17.86 -25.26
C ALA A 249 20.93 19.07 -25.99
N THR A 250 21.78 19.84 -25.29
CA THR A 250 22.54 20.93 -25.90
C THR A 250 23.74 20.41 -26.67
N LEU A 251 24.51 19.47 -26.09
CA LEU A 251 25.64 18.82 -26.75
C LEU A 251 25.20 18.02 -27.99
N GLU A 252 24.05 17.35 -27.94
CA GLU A 252 23.49 16.64 -29.10
C GLU A 252 23.23 17.59 -30.27
N ARG A 253 22.61 18.74 -30.02
CA ARG A 253 22.38 19.77 -31.04
C ARG A 253 23.67 20.35 -31.61
N GLU A 254 24.66 20.61 -30.76
CA GLU A 254 25.97 21.10 -31.21
C GLU A 254 26.68 20.07 -32.11
N LEU A 255 26.59 18.78 -31.76
CA LEU A 255 27.18 17.70 -32.54
C LEU A 255 26.47 17.53 -33.89
N GLU A 256 25.14 17.64 -33.94
CA GLU A 256 24.36 17.59 -35.19
C GLU A 256 24.76 18.72 -36.17
N VAL A 257 25.00 19.93 -35.65
CA VAL A 257 25.46 21.07 -36.46
C VAL A 257 26.87 20.82 -37.00
N ASP A 258 27.83 20.41 -36.16
CA ASP A 258 29.21 20.13 -36.59
C ASP A 258 29.28 18.98 -37.62
N VAL A 259 28.44 17.94 -37.47
CA VAL A 259 28.34 16.87 -38.47
C VAL A 259 27.77 17.40 -39.78
N SER A 260 26.74 18.26 -39.73
CA SER A 260 26.11 18.84 -40.93
C SER A 260 27.04 19.78 -41.69
N GLU A 261 27.95 20.47 -41.00
CA GLU A 261 28.97 21.34 -41.63
C GLU A 261 30.11 20.55 -42.31
N ARG A 262 30.27 19.26 -41.99
CA ARG A 262 31.33 18.40 -42.53
C ARG A 262 30.92 17.53 -43.72
N ILE A 263 29.63 17.46 -44.03
CA ILE A 263 29.04 16.70 -45.16
C ILE A 263 28.77 17.65 -46.32
#